data_AF-A0A7C2YDB6-F1
#
_entry.id   AF-A0A7C2YDB6-F1
#
_cell.length_a   1.000
_cell.length_b   1.000
_cell.length_c   1.000
_cell.angle_alpha   90.00
_cell.angle_beta   90.00
_cell.angle_gamma   90.00
#
_symmetry.space_group_name_H-M   'P 1'
#
loop_
_entity.id
_entity.type
_entity.pdbx_description
1 polymer ?
#
loop_
_entity_poly.entity_id
_entity_poly.type
_entity_poly.pdbx_seq_one_letter_code
_entity_poly.pdbx_strand_id
1 'polypeptide(L)'
;MTRLPKPIPFLTAIVVAAAVAVYFLPPPAGVEADTMRAAALVVLVIGLWALGSVPEYIAALVFFALATLLAVAPAEVVFSGFASGTLWLVLGGLVIAEAVRCTGLGERFARYLVTRVELSYRGLIVAVVVVSSALCFVMPATIGRVLLLLPIMAAVAERVGLQRGSHGYIGVALAVMMTSYQVGTAVLPSNAPNLVLAGAAETLYGVRLTYAEYLLVQFPVLGLLKALLIVALICWLFPDETRRDSAPVVQGPMSAEERRLTVILFVALALWATDFIHHIHAGWIGLAAGVVALLPRVGAMPMTAFAHNVSFGPFFYIAAVLGVGGLTSEAGVSAMLGEAAQSVLQIRPDQDALNFALLTLLSTFAGVLVTNPAQPALMAPLAEHFAQAAGWPLKAALMTAALGFTTLILPYQVPPVMVGVHVAGIRLRSVLRLSVPLMLLSFAVLLPLDYAWWRLIGYFG
;
A
#
# COMPACT_ATOMS: atom_id res chain seq x y z
N MET A 1 14.24 -19.68 -9.85
CA MET A 1 15.29 -18.75 -9.39
C MET A 1 15.72 -17.87 -10.56
N THR A 2 15.08 -16.72 -10.73
CA THR A 2 15.47 -15.70 -11.72
C THR A 2 16.81 -15.09 -11.30
N ARG A 3 17.81 -15.10 -12.19
CA ARG A 3 19.10 -14.44 -11.92
C ARG A 3 18.83 -12.97 -11.58
N LEU A 4 19.22 -12.54 -10.37
CA LEU A 4 19.14 -11.14 -9.97
C LEU A 4 19.89 -10.28 -11.00
N PRO A 5 19.36 -9.10 -11.39
CA PRO A 5 20.09 -8.21 -12.29
C PRO A 5 21.47 -7.86 -11.72
N LYS A 6 22.48 -7.79 -12.60
CA LYS A 6 23.92 -7.71 -12.26
C LYS A 6 24.32 -6.66 -11.19
N PRO A 7 23.67 -5.49 -11.01
CA PRO A 7 24.06 -4.55 -9.95
C PRO A 7 23.55 -4.92 -8.54
N ILE A 8 22.52 -5.77 -8.39
CA ILE A 8 21.89 -6.03 -7.08
C ILE A 8 22.86 -6.67 -6.08
N PRO A 9 23.67 -7.69 -6.44
CA PRO A 9 24.62 -8.29 -5.49
C PRO A 9 25.67 -7.30 -5.00
N PHE A 10 26.17 -6.44 -5.89
CA PHE A 10 27.13 -5.40 -5.56
C PHE A 10 26.54 -4.34 -4.62
N LEU A 11 25.34 -3.83 -4.92
CA LEU A 11 24.64 -2.88 -4.05
C LEU A 11 24.29 -3.50 -2.68
N THR A 12 23.94 -4.78 -2.67
CA THR A 12 23.69 -5.52 -1.42
C THR A 12 24.96 -5.60 -0.57
N ALA A 13 26.12 -5.88 -1.19
CA ALA A 13 27.39 -5.86 -0.48
C ALA A 13 27.73 -4.47 0.09
N ILE A 14 27.40 -3.39 -0.63
CA ILE A 14 27.56 -2.02 -0.12
C ILE A 14 26.66 -1.78 1.10
N VAL A 15 25.38 -2.16 1.04
CA VAL A 15 24.45 -2.01 2.19
C VAL A 15 24.95 -2.78 3.40
N VAL A 16 25.40 -4.03 3.21
CA VAL A 16 25.98 -4.84 4.29
C VAL A 16 27.24 -4.19 4.84
N ALA A 17 28.14 -3.71 3.98
CA ALA A 17 29.35 -3.02 4.42
C ALA A 17 29.04 -1.73 5.17
N ALA A 18 28.04 -0.97 4.73
CA ALA A 18 27.58 0.25 5.40
C ALA A 18 27.00 -0.07 6.79
N ALA A 19 26.16 -1.11 6.91
CA ALA A 19 25.64 -1.55 8.19
C ALA A 19 26.76 -1.99 9.14
N VAL A 20 27.72 -2.78 8.65
CA VAL A 20 28.90 -3.19 9.43
C VAL A 20 29.73 -1.98 9.85
N ALA A 21 29.94 -1.01 8.95
CA ALA A 21 30.67 0.21 9.27
C ALA A 21 29.95 1.01 10.37
N VAL A 22 28.63 1.25 10.25
CA VAL A 22 27.84 1.94 11.28
C VAL A 22 27.90 1.18 12.62
N TYR A 23 27.93 -0.15 12.61
CA TYR A 23 28.01 -0.94 13.84
C TYR A 23 29.34 -0.75 14.60
N PHE A 24 30.46 -0.61 13.88
CA PHE A 24 31.80 -0.54 14.47
C PHE A 24 32.37 0.89 14.57
N LEU A 25 31.75 1.88 13.94
CA LEU A 25 32.15 3.27 14.05
C LEU A 25 31.91 3.81 15.47
N PRO A 26 32.82 4.63 16.01
CA PRO A 26 32.58 5.29 17.29
C PRO A 26 31.34 6.20 17.16
N PRO A 27 30.46 6.22 18.17
CA PRO A 27 29.28 7.06 18.13
C PRO A 27 29.68 8.54 18.05
N PRO A 28 28.96 9.37 17.25
CA PRO A 28 29.10 10.81 17.29
C PRO A 28 28.86 11.37 18.70
N ALA A 29 29.38 12.57 18.98
CA ALA A 29 29.16 13.22 20.26
C ALA A 29 27.66 13.39 20.55
N GLY A 30 27.21 12.88 21.70
CA GLY A 30 25.80 12.93 22.12
C GLY A 30 24.95 11.73 21.66
N VAL A 31 25.52 10.75 20.95
CA VAL A 31 24.82 9.52 20.52
C VAL A 31 25.31 8.33 21.33
N GLU A 32 24.42 7.45 21.78
CA GLU A 32 24.80 6.25 22.52
C GLU A 32 25.27 5.13 21.57
N ALA A 33 26.08 4.20 22.08
CA ALA A 33 26.56 3.06 21.30
C ALA A 33 25.41 2.14 20.86
N ASP A 34 24.38 1.99 21.69
CA ASP A 34 23.22 1.15 21.37
C ASP A 34 22.36 1.79 20.26
N THR A 35 22.27 3.13 20.20
CA THR A 35 21.69 3.87 19.06
C THR A 35 22.42 3.55 17.75
N MET A 36 23.75 3.50 17.76
CA MET A 36 24.54 3.13 16.57
C MET A 36 24.31 1.68 16.14
N ARG A 37 24.20 0.75 17.09
CA ARG A 37 23.89 -0.67 16.78
C ARG A 37 22.50 -0.84 16.19
N ALA A 38 21.51 -0.14 16.75
CA ALA A 38 20.16 -0.10 16.19
C ALA A 38 20.16 0.52 14.80
N ALA A 39 20.85 1.65 14.60
CA ALA A 39 20.99 2.31 13.31
C ALA A 39 21.66 1.39 12.26
N ALA A 40 22.69 0.62 12.65
CA ALA A 40 23.32 -0.35 11.77
C ALA A 40 22.34 -1.44 11.30
N LEU A 41 21.54 -1.98 12.22
CA LEU A 41 20.53 -2.98 11.87
C LEU A 41 19.43 -2.39 10.97
N VAL A 42 19.03 -1.14 11.22
CA VAL A 42 18.07 -0.41 10.41
C VAL A 42 18.60 -0.19 8.99
N VAL A 43 19.86 0.27 8.85
CA VAL A 43 20.54 0.43 7.56
C VAL A 43 20.56 -0.89 6.79
N LEU A 44 20.86 -2.00 7.48
CA LEU A 44 20.84 -3.33 6.86
C LEU A 44 19.45 -3.69 6.36
N VAL A 45 18.45 -3.67 7.24
CA VAL A 45 17.11 -4.21 6.95
C VAL A 45 16.35 -3.31 5.97
N ILE A 46 16.35 -2.00 6.19
CA ILE A 46 15.75 -1.04 5.25
C ILE A 46 16.50 -1.06 3.92
N GLY A 47 17.83 -1.19 3.92
CA GLY A 47 18.62 -1.31 2.69
C GLY A 47 18.29 -2.57 1.90
N LEU A 48 18.10 -3.72 2.56
CA LEU A 48 17.65 -4.96 1.90
C LEU A 48 16.26 -4.81 1.29
N TRP A 49 15.31 -4.16 1.99
CA TRP A 49 13.98 -3.87 1.46
C TRP A 49 14.01 -2.87 0.30
N ALA A 50 14.84 -1.83 0.39
CA ALA A 50 15.00 -0.82 -0.64
C ALA A 50 15.56 -1.43 -1.94
N LEU A 51 16.54 -2.33 -1.83
CA LEU A 51 17.14 -3.00 -2.98
C LEU A 51 16.26 -4.13 -3.54
N GLY A 52 15.34 -4.68 -2.75
CA GLY A 52 14.59 -5.89 -3.11
C GLY A 52 15.51 -7.07 -3.42
N SER A 53 16.68 -7.12 -2.77
CA SER A 53 17.72 -8.12 -3.05
C SER A 53 17.35 -9.52 -2.57
N VAL A 54 16.50 -9.57 -1.54
CA VAL A 54 15.87 -10.78 -1.01
C VAL A 54 14.36 -10.53 -0.88
N PRO A 55 13.52 -11.58 -0.84
CA PRO A 55 12.11 -11.44 -0.48
C PRO A 55 11.94 -10.69 0.86
N GLU A 56 10.91 -9.85 0.95
CA GLU A 56 10.64 -8.98 2.11
C GLU A 56 10.59 -9.73 3.45
N TYR A 57 10.04 -10.95 3.44
CA TYR A 57 9.97 -11.83 4.60
C TYR A 57 11.33 -12.39 5.02
N ILE A 58 12.29 -12.52 4.10
CA ILE A 58 13.66 -12.95 4.46
C ILE A 58 14.35 -11.83 5.23
N ALA A 59 14.30 -10.59 4.73
CA ALA A 59 14.87 -9.44 5.44
C ALA A 59 14.20 -9.24 6.81
N ALA A 60 12.89 -9.49 6.92
CA ALA A 60 12.17 -9.51 8.20
C ALA A 60 12.69 -10.58 9.17
N LEU A 61 12.94 -11.81 8.71
CA LEU A 61 13.52 -12.86 9.55
C LEU A 61 14.97 -12.56 9.94
N VAL A 62 15.75 -11.95 9.05
CA VAL A 62 17.10 -11.45 9.37
C VAL A 62 17.03 -10.39 10.46
N PHE A 63 16.09 -9.46 10.40
CA PHE A 63 15.85 -8.48 11.45
C PHE A 63 15.62 -9.15 12.81
N PHE A 64 14.63 -10.04 12.91
CA PHE A 64 14.30 -10.71 14.18
C PHE A 64 15.50 -11.51 14.72
N ALA A 65 16.21 -12.23 13.85
CA ALA A 65 17.36 -13.02 14.24
C ALA A 65 18.50 -12.13 14.75
N LEU A 66 18.92 -11.12 13.98
CA LEU A 66 20.06 -10.27 14.34
C LEU A 66 19.75 -9.34 15.51
N ALA A 67 18.55 -8.73 15.56
CA ALA A 67 18.15 -7.88 16.69
C ALA A 67 18.26 -8.64 18.03
N THR A 68 17.79 -9.89 18.03
CA THR A 68 17.78 -10.73 19.23
C THR A 68 19.18 -11.29 19.55
N LEU A 69 19.90 -11.82 18.55
CA LEU A 69 21.23 -12.41 18.76
C LEU A 69 22.28 -11.38 19.19
N LEU A 70 22.18 -10.15 18.68
CA LEU A 70 23.07 -9.05 19.05
C LEU A 70 22.58 -8.27 20.28
N ALA A 71 21.45 -8.68 20.88
CA ALA A 71 20.82 -8.03 22.04
C ALA A 71 20.68 -6.51 21.86
N VAL A 72 20.25 -6.08 20.66
CA VAL A 72 20.14 -4.65 20.33
C VAL A 72 19.00 -3.98 21.08
N ALA A 73 17.93 -4.73 21.38
CA ALA A 73 16.82 -4.31 22.23
C ALA A 73 16.15 -5.54 22.87
N PRO A 74 15.31 -5.35 23.91
CA PRO A 74 14.51 -6.42 24.51
C PRO A 74 13.63 -7.13 23.47
N ALA A 75 13.38 -8.43 23.67
CA ALA A 75 12.58 -9.23 22.75
C ALA A 75 11.15 -8.67 22.62
N GLU A 76 10.59 -8.12 23.70
CA GLU A 76 9.27 -7.48 23.72
C GLU A 76 9.20 -6.32 22.72
N VAL A 77 10.28 -5.55 22.57
CA VAL A 77 10.38 -4.44 21.61
C VAL A 77 10.56 -4.99 20.19
N VAL A 78 11.49 -5.93 20.01
CA VAL A 78 11.81 -6.54 18.70
C VAL A 78 10.59 -7.24 18.10
N PHE A 79 9.80 -7.94 18.91
CA PHE A 79 8.62 -8.70 18.49
C PHE A 79 7.29 -7.95 18.73
N SER A 80 7.33 -6.67 19.13
CA SER A 80 6.14 -5.84 19.43
C SER A 80 5.10 -5.82 18.30
N GLY A 81 5.56 -5.91 17.04
CA GLY A 81 4.68 -5.98 15.87
C GLY A 81 3.66 -7.12 15.89
N PHE A 82 3.97 -8.24 16.56
CA PHE A 82 3.04 -9.37 16.70
C PHE A 82 1.84 -9.07 17.62
N ALA A 83 1.96 -8.06 18.49
CA ALA A 83 0.88 -7.62 19.36
C ALA A 83 -0.06 -6.59 18.70
N SER A 84 0.30 -6.04 17.53
CA SER A 84 -0.50 -5.02 16.85
C SER A 84 -1.81 -5.57 16.30
N GLY A 85 -2.93 -4.88 16.57
CA GLY A 85 -4.21 -5.17 15.94
C GLY A 85 -4.16 -5.04 14.41
N THR A 86 -3.29 -4.17 13.90
CA THR A 86 -3.08 -3.98 12.46
C THR A 86 -2.43 -5.20 11.79
N LEU A 87 -1.55 -5.93 12.48
CA LEU A 87 -1.03 -7.19 11.95
C LEU A 87 -2.15 -8.22 11.73
N TRP A 88 -3.13 -8.27 12.63
CA TRP A 88 -4.29 -9.14 12.49
C TRP A 88 -5.25 -8.70 11.39
N LEU A 89 -5.31 -7.40 11.09
CA LEU A 89 -5.97 -6.87 9.89
C LEU A 89 -5.36 -7.45 8.61
N VAL A 90 -4.02 -7.51 8.55
CA VAL A 90 -3.28 -8.09 7.41
C VAL A 90 -3.66 -9.56 7.24
N LEU A 91 -3.60 -10.35 8.32
CA LEU A 91 -3.93 -11.77 8.26
C LEU A 91 -5.36 -12.00 7.77
N GLY A 92 -6.35 -11.33 8.39
CA GLY A 92 -7.74 -11.40 7.96
C GLY A 92 -7.92 -11.00 6.49
N GLY A 93 -7.21 -9.95 6.07
CA GLY A 93 -7.20 -9.49 4.69
C GLY A 93 -6.61 -10.49 3.70
N LEU A 94 -5.50 -11.16 4.04
CA LEU A 94 -4.89 -12.20 3.21
C LEU A 94 -5.84 -13.40 3.04
N VAL A 95 -6.53 -13.78 4.11
CA VAL A 95 -7.54 -14.85 4.12
C VAL A 95 -8.73 -14.47 3.24
N ILE A 96 -9.24 -13.23 3.35
CA ILE A 96 -10.33 -12.72 2.51
C ILE A 96 -9.90 -12.66 1.04
N ALA A 97 -8.69 -12.19 0.74
CA ALA A 97 -8.16 -12.12 -0.62
C ALA A 97 -8.11 -13.51 -1.26
N GLU A 98 -7.70 -14.53 -0.50
CA GLU A 98 -7.71 -15.92 -0.96
C GLU A 98 -9.13 -16.45 -1.15
N ALA A 99 -10.09 -16.09 -0.27
CA ALA A 99 -11.49 -16.47 -0.44
C ALA A 99 -12.09 -15.86 -1.72
N VAL A 100 -11.79 -14.59 -2.02
CA VAL A 100 -12.21 -13.93 -3.28
C VAL A 100 -11.65 -14.69 -4.49
N ARG A 101 -10.39 -15.13 -4.42
CA ARG A 101 -9.74 -15.90 -5.47
C ARG A 101 -10.34 -17.30 -5.63
N CYS A 102 -10.57 -18.04 -4.54
CA CYS A 102 -11.15 -19.38 -4.58
C CYS A 102 -12.58 -19.40 -5.11
N THR A 103 -13.40 -18.41 -4.74
CA THR A 103 -14.82 -18.37 -5.10
C THR A 103 -15.07 -17.87 -6.52
N GLY A 104 -14.11 -17.19 -7.15
CA GLY A 104 -14.32 -16.53 -8.44
C GLY A 104 -15.17 -15.26 -8.36
N LEU A 105 -15.43 -14.74 -7.16
CA LEU A 105 -16.31 -13.58 -6.95
C LEU A 105 -15.78 -12.32 -7.65
N GLY A 106 -14.45 -12.13 -7.63
CA GLY A 106 -13.80 -11.01 -8.32
C GLY A 106 -13.99 -11.09 -9.84
N GLU A 107 -13.83 -12.28 -10.41
CA GLU A 107 -14.04 -12.59 -11.83
C GLU A 107 -15.50 -12.38 -12.25
N ARG A 108 -16.45 -12.76 -11.40
CA ARG A 108 -17.88 -12.51 -11.64
C ARG A 108 -18.19 -11.01 -11.66
N PHE A 109 -17.75 -10.28 -10.64
CA PHE A 109 -18.01 -8.84 -10.52
C PHE A 109 -17.41 -8.06 -11.69
N ALA A 110 -16.17 -8.38 -12.05
CA ALA A 110 -15.48 -7.80 -13.20
C ALA A 110 -16.23 -8.08 -14.52
N ARG A 111 -16.68 -9.33 -14.76
CA ARG A 111 -17.46 -9.67 -15.95
C ARG A 111 -18.83 -8.97 -15.95
N TYR A 112 -19.50 -8.88 -14.81
CA TYR A 112 -20.85 -8.33 -14.70
C TYR A 112 -20.91 -6.87 -15.16
N LEU A 113 -19.93 -6.08 -14.73
CA LEU A 113 -19.87 -4.65 -15.05
C LEU A 113 -19.50 -4.38 -16.50
N VAL A 114 -18.78 -5.29 -17.15
CA VAL A 114 -18.35 -5.13 -18.54
C VAL A 114 -19.40 -5.64 -19.53
N THR A 115 -20.14 -6.69 -19.21
CA THR A 115 -20.97 -7.41 -20.20
C THR A 115 -22.37 -6.86 -20.37
N ARG A 116 -22.77 -5.85 -19.58
CA ARG A 116 -24.14 -5.30 -19.58
C ARG A 116 -24.33 -4.09 -20.48
N VAL A 117 -23.27 -3.54 -21.07
CA VAL A 117 -23.34 -2.29 -21.84
C VAL A 117 -22.45 -2.40 -23.07
N GLU A 118 -22.92 -1.95 -24.22
CA GLU A 118 -22.06 -1.64 -25.37
C GLU A 118 -21.19 -0.42 -25.00
N LEU A 119 -20.06 -0.69 -24.35
CA LEU A 119 -19.19 0.36 -23.85
C LEU A 119 -18.37 0.93 -24.99
N SER A 120 -18.49 2.24 -25.23
CA SER A 120 -17.45 2.99 -25.93
C SER A 120 -16.11 2.82 -25.20
N TYR A 121 -14.98 3.08 -25.87
CA TYR A 121 -13.68 2.96 -25.21
C TYR A 121 -13.59 3.76 -23.90
N ARG A 122 -14.13 4.98 -23.86
CA ARG A 122 -14.23 5.77 -22.62
C ARG A 122 -15.07 5.08 -21.55
N GLY A 123 -16.22 4.53 -21.94
CA GLY A 123 -17.09 3.74 -21.06
C GLY A 123 -16.38 2.50 -20.49
N LEU A 124 -15.55 1.84 -21.31
CA LEU A 124 -14.74 0.70 -20.89
C LEU A 124 -13.70 1.12 -19.84
N ILE A 125 -12.96 2.20 -20.08
CA ILE A 125 -11.98 2.71 -19.10
C ILE A 125 -12.67 3.11 -17.79
N VAL A 126 -13.81 3.82 -17.84
CA VAL A 126 -14.61 4.14 -16.65
C VAL A 126 -15.01 2.88 -15.91
N ALA A 127 -15.54 1.87 -16.60
CA ALA A 127 -15.94 0.61 -15.99
C ALA A 127 -14.75 -0.11 -15.33
N VAL A 128 -13.60 -0.17 -15.99
CA VAL A 128 -12.37 -0.77 -15.43
C VAL A 128 -11.92 -0.04 -14.17
N VAL A 129 -11.92 1.30 -14.17
CA VAL A 129 -11.55 2.11 -12.99
C VAL A 129 -12.56 1.93 -11.86
N VAL A 130 -13.86 1.88 -12.14
CA VAL A 130 -14.91 1.64 -11.13
C VAL A 130 -14.75 0.25 -10.52
N VAL A 131 -14.58 -0.80 -11.34
CA VAL A 131 -14.35 -2.18 -10.87
C VAL A 131 -13.09 -2.24 -10.00
N SER A 132 -11.99 -1.66 -10.47
CA SER A 132 -10.71 -1.68 -9.76
C SER A 132 -10.80 -0.92 -8.44
N SER A 133 -11.51 0.22 -8.43
CA SER A 133 -11.75 1.03 -7.23
C SER A 133 -12.62 0.28 -6.22
N ALA A 134 -13.71 -0.34 -6.66
CA ALA A 134 -14.58 -1.15 -5.80
C ALA A 134 -13.81 -2.32 -5.16
N LEU A 135 -12.92 -2.98 -5.92
CA LEU A 135 -12.07 -4.03 -5.38
C LEU A 135 -11.04 -3.52 -4.36
N CYS A 136 -10.66 -2.23 -4.34
CA CYS A 136 -9.85 -1.67 -3.25
C CYS A 136 -10.52 -1.82 -1.88
N PHE A 137 -11.85 -1.74 -1.82
CA PHE A 137 -12.61 -1.87 -0.58
C PHE A 137 -12.73 -3.31 -0.09
N VAL A 138 -12.58 -4.26 -1.01
CA VAL A 138 -12.88 -5.68 -0.77
C VAL A 138 -11.62 -6.52 -0.66
N MET A 139 -10.62 -6.23 -1.49
CA MET A 139 -9.43 -7.05 -1.67
C MET A 139 -8.17 -6.27 -1.25
N PRO A 140 -7.58 -6.59 -0.09
CA PRO A 140 -6.50 -5.81 0.53
C PRO A 140 -5.12 -5.98 -0.13
N ALA A 141 -5.01 -6.85 -1.14
CA ALA A 141 -3.76 -7.14 -1.83
C ALA A 141 -3.73 -6.46 -3.21
N THR A 142 -2.89 -5.43 -3.37
CA THR A 142 -2.69 -4.77 -4.67
C THR A 142 -2.20 -5.73 -5.75
N ILE A 143 -1.20 -6.57 -5.46
CA ILE A 143 -0.70 -7.57 -6.42
C ILE A 143 -1.81 -8.53 -6.80
N GLY A 144 -2.57 -9.04 -5.83
CA GLY A 144 -3.69 -9.95 -6.08
C GLY A 144 -4.75 -9.33 -6.99
N ARG A 145 -5.12 -8.07 -6.75
CA ARG A 145 -6.06 -7.34 -7.62
C ARG A 145 -5.54 -7.18 -9.05
N VAL A 146 -4.27 -6.82 -9.20
CA VAL A 146 -3.64 -6.68 -10.52
C VAL A 146 -3.62 -8.02 -11.27
N LEU A 147 -3.19 -9.11 -10.61
CA LEU A 147 -3.12 -10.45 -11.20
C LEU A 147 -4.49 -11.03 -11.55
N LEU A 148 -5.52 -10.71 -10.76
CA LEU A 148 -6.91 -11.10 -11.02
C LEU A 148 -7.49 -10.31 -12.20
N LEU A 149 -7.39 -8.97 -12.14
CA LEU A 149 -8.09 -8.10 -13.08
C LEU A 149 -7.44 -8.04 -14.47
N LEU A 150 -6.11 -8.07 -14.57
CA LEU A 150 -5.43 -7.95 -15.86
C LEU A 150 -5.88 -9.00 -16.88
N PRO A 151 -5.86 -10.32 -16.61
CA PRO A 151 -6.28 -11.32 -17.60
C PRO A 151 -7.77 -11.19 -17.96
N ILE A 152 -8.63 -10.84 -17.00
CA ILE A 152 -10.06 -10.62 -17.25
C ILE A 152 -10.24 -9.43 -18.19
N MET A 153 -9.61 -8.30 -17.87
CA MET A 153 -9.75 -7.07 -18.65
C MET A 153 -9.03 -7.16 -20.00
N ALA A 154 -7.97 -7.97 -20.11
CA ALA A 154 -7.35 -8.32 -21.38
C ALA A 154 -8.32 -9.11 -22.28
N ALA A 155 -8.99 -10.14 -21.74
CA ALA A 155 -9.98 -10.90 -22.49
C ALA A 155 -11.18 -10.05 -22.92
N VAL A 156 -11.58 -9.08 -22.08
CA VAL A 156 -12.58 -8.06 -22.42
C VAL A 156 -12.10 -7.16 -23.55
N ALA A 157 -10.89 -6.63 -23.44
CA ALA A 157 -10.30 -5.75 -24.45
C ALA A 157 -10.22 -6.43 -25.82
N GLU A 158 -9.76 -7.68 -25.87
CA GLU A 158 -9.68 -8.47 -27.10
C GLU A 158 -11.07 -8.68 -27.73
N ARG A 159 -12.12 -8.92 -26.92
CA ARG A 159 -13.50 -9.08 -27.40
C ARG A 159 -14.10 -7.81 -28.00
N VAL A 160 -13.72 -6.65 -27.49
CA VAL A 160 -14.16 -5.36 -28.07
C VAL A 160 -13.21 -4.87 -29.17
N GLY A 161 -12.38 -5.76 -29.71
CA GLY A 161 -11.50 -5.50 -30.86
C GLY A 161 -10.20 -4.76 -30.53
N LEU A 162 -9.86 -4.58 -29.25
CA LEU A 162 -8.61 -3.95 -28.83
C LEU A 162 -7.48 -5.00 -28.83
N GLN A 163 -6.65 -4.95 -29.86
CA GLN A 163 -5.54 -5.89 -30.04
C GLN A 163 -4.44 -5.66 -29.00
N ARG A 164 -3.74 -6.73 -28.62
CA ARG A 164 -2.57 -6.62 -27.72
C ARG A 164 -1.54 -5.66 -28.30
N GLY A 165 -1.12 -4.69 -27.48
CA GLY A 165 -0.19 -3.64 -27.89
C GLY A 165 -0.83 -2.41 -28.54
N SER A 166 -2.15 -2.43 -28.82
CA SER A 166 -2.88 -1.20 -29.21
C SER A 166 -2.90 -0.20 -28.06
N HIS A 167 -3.20 1.07 -28.37
CA HIS A 167 -3.39 2.09 -27.35
C HIS A 167 -4.51 1.71 -26.38
N GLY A 168 -5.61 1.15 -26.87
CA GLY A 168 -6.75 0.75 -26.05
C GLY A 168 -6.44 -0.40 -25.10
N TYR A 169 -5.73 -1.44 -25.57
CA TYR A 169 -5.28 -2.53 -24.69
C TYR A 169 -4.33 -2.01 -23.61
N ILE A 170 -3.37 -1.15 -23.99
CA ILE A 170 -2.45 -0.52 -23.04
C ILE A 170 -3.22 0.33 -22.03
N GLY A 171 -4.20 1.11 -22.47
CA GLY A 171 -5.05 1.94 -21.61
C GLY A 171 -5.84 1.12 -20.59
N VAL A 172 -6.42 -0.01 -21.01
CA VAL A 172 -7.11 -0.94 -20.11
C VAL A 172 -6.15 -1.53 -19.06
N ALA A 173 -4.98 -1.99 -19.48
CA ALA A 173 -3.97 -2.53 -18.54
C ALA A 173 -3.50 -1.46 -17.54
N LEU A 174 -3.27 -0.24 -18.00
CA LEU A 174 -2.89 0.89 -17.16
C LEU A 174 -4.00 1.28 -16.18
N ALA A 175 -5.27 1.26 -16.61
CA ALA A 175 -6.42 1.53 -15.75
C ALA A 175 -6.47 0.54 -14.59
N VAL A 176 -6.28 -0.76 -14.84
CA VAL A 176 -6.21 -1.79 -13.79
C VAL A 176 -5.07 -1.51 -12.81
N MET A 177 -3.83 -1.35 -13.32
CA MET A 177 -2.65 -1.22 -12.48
C MET A 177 -2.63 0.07 -11.66
N MET A 178 -2.88 1.22 -12.31
CA MET A 178 -2.81 2.52 -11.64
C MET A 178 -3.94 2.69 -10.64
N THR A 179 -5.14 2.22 -10.95
CA THR A 179 -6.28 2.31 -10.01
C THR A 179 -6.07 1.39 -8.82
N SER A 180 -5.72 0.11 -9.05
CA SER A 180 -5.49 -0.85 -7.96
C SER A 180 -4.46 -0.34 -6.97
N TYR A 181 -3.41 0.32 -7.45
CA TYR A 181 -2.41 0.93 -6.58
C TYR A 181 -2.83 2.29 -6.03
N GLN A 182 -2.97 3.32 -6.87
CA GLN A 182 -3.06 4.71 -6.45
C GLN A 182 -4.42 5.13 -5.85
N VAL A 183 -5.52 4.47 -6.24
CA VAL A 183 -6.81 4.65 -5.55
C VAL A 183 -6.84 3.78 -4.30
N GLY A 184 -6.18 2.62 -4.34
CA GLY A 184 -6.02 1.75 -3.19
C GLY A 184 -5.29 2.41 -2.02
N THR A 185 -4.34 3.32 -2.25
CA THR A 185 -3.65 4.05 -1.16
C THR A 185 -4.58 4.91 -0.32
N ALA A 186 -5.75 5.30 -0.86
CA ALA A 186 -6.77 6.04 -0.14
C ALA A 186 -7.76 5.16 0.66
N VAL A 187 -7.63 3.83 0.60
CA VAL A 187 -8.45 2.88 1.36
C VAL A 187 -7.56 2.08 2.30
N LEU A 188 -7.73 2.25 3.61
CA LEU A 188 -6.79 1.78 4.63
C LEU A 188 -6.32 0.30 4.44
N PRO A 189 -7.19 -0.72 4.36
CA PRO A 189 -6.75 -2.10 4.24
C PRO A 189 -6.21 -2.45 2.84
N SER A 190 -6.37 -1.59 1.84
CA SER A 190 -6.23 -1.96 0.43
C SER A 190 -4.79 -2.29 -0.01
N ASN A 191 -3.77 -1.97 0.79
CA ASN A 191 -2.37 -2.15 0.42
C ASN A 191 -1.45 -2.25 1.64
N ALA A 192 -0.24 -2.78 1.43
CA ALA A 192 0.77 -2.96 2.47
C ALA A 192 1.24 -1.64 3.13
N PRO A 193 1.61 -0.56 2.41
CA PRO A 193 2.10 0.65 3.07
C PRO A 193 1.10 1.28 4.05
N ASN A 194 -0.19 1.28 3.73
CA ASN A 194 -1.22 1.74 4.67
C ASN A 194 -1.24 0.95 5.97
N LEU A 195 -1.12 -0.39 5.87
CA LEU A 195 -1.10 -1.28 7.02
C LEU A 195 0.18 -1.13 7.84
N VAL A 196 1.31 -0.88 7.17
CA VAL A 196 2.56 -0.54 7.85
C VAL A 196 2.41 0.77 8.64
N LEU A 197 1.86 1.82 8.01
CA LEU A 197 1.66 3.11 8.67
C LEU A 197 0.73 3.00 9.88
N ALA A 198 -0.42 2.33 9.70
CA ALA A 198 -1.39 2.15 10.78
C ALA A 198 -0.85 1.30 11.93
N GLY A 199 -0.11 0.23 11.61
CA GLY A 199 0.56 -0.57 12.64
C GLY A 199 1.62 0.25 13.38
N ALA A 200 2.40 1.06 12.67
CA ALA A 200 3.44 1.88 13.28
C ALA A 200 2.83 2.97 14.17
N ALA A 201 1.73 3.59 13.74
CA ALA A 201 0.97 4.53 14.57
C ALA A 201 0.50 3.87 15.89
N GLU A 202 0.02 2.63 15.81
CA GLU A 202 -0.46 1.85 16.95
C GLU A 202 0.68 1.44 17.88
N THR A 203 1.77 0.87 17.36
CA THR A 203 2.86 0.32 18.18
C THR A 203 3.77 1.38 18.78
N LEU A 204 4.01 2.48 18.06
CA LEU A 204 4.93 3.54 18.51
C LEU A 204 4.24 4.55 19.43
N TYR A 205 2.97 4.88 19.13
CA TYR A 205 2.30 6.01 19.76
C TYR A 205 0.98 5.64 20.44
N GLY A 206 0.56 4.37 20.37
CA GLY A 206 -0.76 3.96 20.85
C GLY A 206 -1.92 4.57 20.06
N VAL A 207 -1.65 5.18 18.89
CA VAL A 207 -2.64 5.89 18.09
C VAL A 207 -3.29 4.94 17.10
N ARG A 208 -4.61 4.83 17.19
CA ARG A 208 -5.40 4.02 16.24
C ARG A 208 -5.86 4.88 15.06
N LEU A 209 -5.46 4.47 13.85
CA LEU A 209 -5.98 5.02 12.61
C LEU A 209 -7.28 4.27 12.27
N THR A 210 -8.42 4.90 12.54
CA THR A 210 -9.72 4.29 12.25
C THR A 210 -9.99 4.28 10.75
N TYR A 211 -10.77 3.30 10.27
CA TYR A 211 -11.07 3.14 8.86
C TYR A 211 -11.86 4.33 8.33
N ALA A 212 -12.92 4.75 9.05
CA ALA A 212 -13.76 5.85 8.63
C ALA A 212 -13.00 7.17 8.56
N GLU A 213 -12.14 7.45 9.55
CA GLU A 213 -11.26 8.63 9.55
C GLU A 213 -10.31 8.60 8.36
N TYR A 214 -9.59 7.49 8.16
CA TYR A 214 -8.65 7.37 7.04
C TYR A 214 -9.34 7.57 5.69
N LEU A 215 -10.52 6.97 5.53
CA LEU A 215 -11.31 7.10 4.30
C LEU A 215 -11.76 8.55 4.10
N LEU A 216 -12.25 9.22 5.14
CA LEU A 216 -12.68 10.62 5.05
C LEU A 216 -11.53 11.56 4.67
N VAL A 217 -10.36 11.34 5.26
CA VAL A 217 -9.17 12.18 5.07
C VAL A 217 -8.57 11.97 3.67
N GLN A 218 -8.47 10.72 3.20
CA GLN A 218 -7.68 10.38 2.01
C GLN A 218 -8.53 10.15 0.74
N PHE A 219 -9.75 9.59 0.87
CA PHE A 219 -10.52 9.10 -0.29
C PHE A 219 -11.13 10.19 -1.18
N PRO A 220 -11.69 11.31 -0.67
CA PRO A 220 -12.34 12.30 -1.53
C PRO A 220 -11.41 12.84 -2.63
N VAL A 221 -10.17 13.19 -2.28
CA VAL A 221 -9.22 13.75 -3.23
C VAL A 221 -8.33 12.67 -3.85
N LEU A 222 -7.62 11.90 -3.03
CA LEU A 222 -6.63 10.93 -3.54
C LEU A 222 -7.23 9.59 -3.99
N GLY A 223 -8.49 9.32 -3.64
CA GLY A 223 -9.27 8.20 -4.17
C GLY A 223 -10.12 8.64 -5.37
N LEU A 224 -11.18 9.40 -5.12
CA LEU A 224 -12.20 9.74 -6.12
C LEU A 224 -11.69 10.69 -7.21
N LEU A 225 -11.14 11.86 -6.86
CA LEU A 225 -10.63 12.78 -7.89
C LEU A 225 -9.46 12.16 -8.67
N LYS A 226 -8.59 11.41 -7.99
CA LYS A 226 -7.49 10.68 -8.65
C LYS A 226 -8.03 9.60 -9.62
N ALA A 227 -9.09 8.88 -9.27
CA ALA A 227 -9.73 7.91 -10.17
C ALA A 227 -10.27 8.60 -11.44
N LEU A 228 -10.95 9.74 -11.30
CA LEU A 228 -11.42 10.54 -12.44
C LEU A 228 -10.26 11.02 -13.31
N LEU A 229 -9.16 11.43 -12.68
CA LEU A 229 -7.97 11.88 -13.38
C LEU A 229 -7.29 10.73 -14.15
N ILE A 230 -7.23 9.53 -13.59
CA ILE A 230 -6.75 8.32 -14.27
C ILE A 230 -7.58 8.05 -15.52
N VAL A 231 -8.92 8.11 -15.42
CA VAL A 231 -9.80 7.96 -16.59
C VAL A 231 -9.49 9.00 -17.66
N ALA A 232 -9.45 10.28 -17.26
CA ALA A 232 -9.23 11.40 -18.19
C ALA A 232 -7.89 11.27 -18.92
N LEU A 233 -6.81 11.00 -18.19
CA LEU A 233 -5.47 10.85 -18.76
C LEU A 233 -5.36 9.64 -19.68
N ILE A 234 -5.96 8.50 -19.32
CA ILE A 234 -5.92 7.31 -20.19
C ILE A 234 -6.68 7.59 -21.50
N CYS A 235 -7.87 8.17 -21.42
CA CYS A 235 -8.67 8.51 -22.61
C CYS A 235 -7.97 9.54 -23.52
N TRP A 236 -7.14 10.42 -22.94
CA TRP A 236 -6.41 11.45 -23.69
C TRP A 236 -5.10 10.93 -24.29
N LEU A 237 -4.30 10.17 -23.52
CA LEU A 237 -2.97 9.72 -23.92
C LEU A 237 -2.99 8.43 -24.76
N PHE A 238 -4.03 7.61 -24.60
CA PHE A 238 -4.19 6.33 -25.26
C PHE A 238 -5.58 6.22 -25.92
N PRO A 239 -5.94 7.13 -26.85
CA PRO A 239 -7.22 7.06 -27.54
C PRO A 239 -7.26 5.81 -28.42
N ASP A 240 -8.42 5.13 -28.41
CA ASP A 240 -8.72 3.98 -29.25
C ASP A 240 -10.25 3.87 -29.42
N GLU A 241 -10.70 2.99 -30.31
CA GLU A 241 -12.11 2.75 -30.58
C GLU A 241 -12.45 1.27 -30.42
N THR A 242 -13.57 1.00 -29.74
CA THR A 242 -14.11 -0.35 -29.59
C THR A 242 -14.82 -0.77 -30.87
N ARG A 243 -14.53 -1.96 -31.38
CA ARG A 243 -15.23 -2.53 -32.55
C ARG A 243 -16.37 -3.43 -32.06
N ARG A 244 -17.54 -3.25 -32.67
CA ARG A 244 -18.78 -3.94 -32.32
C ARG A 244 -18.68 -5.43 -32.65
N ASP A 245 -18.49 -6.26 -31.63
CA ASP A 245 -18.79 -7.69 -31.67
C ASP A 245 -18.85 -8.27 -30.25
N SER A 246 -19.75 -7.75 -29.41
CA SER A 246 -19.97 -8.30 -28.08
C SER A 246 -21.29 -9.05 -28.03
N ALA A 247 -21.27 -10.36 -28.28
CA ALA A 247 -22.36 -11.22 -27.86
C ALA A 247 -22.52 -11.11 -26.33
N PRO A 248 -23.76 -11.00 -25.81
CA PRO A 248 -23.99 -10.89 -24.38
C PRO A 248 -23.46 -12.14 -23.67
N VAL A 249 -22.61 -11.93 -22.66
CA VAL A 249 -22.15 -13.03 -21.80
C VAL A 249 -23.26 -13.30 -20.80
N VAL A 250 -24.00 -14.39 -21.02
CA VAL A 250 -24.96 -14.89 -20.04
C VAL A 250 -24.18 -15.42 -18.85
N GLN A 251 -24.25 -14.72 -17.72
CA GLN A 251 -23.75 -15.25 -16.45
C GLN A 251 -24.78 -16.18 -15.85
N GLY A 252 -24.35 -17.37 -15.41
CA GLY A 252 -25.17 -18.24 -14.58
C GLY A 252 -25.45 -17.62 -13.19
N PRO A 253 -26.33 -18.23 -12.38
CA PRO A 253 -26.61 -17.77 -11.02
C PRO A 253 -25.35 -17.77 -10.15
N MET A 254 -25.31 -16.94 -9.10
CA MET A 254 -24.21 -16.98 -8.11
C MET A 254 -24.12 -18.35 -7.46
N SER A 255 -22.91 -18.87 -7.34
CA SER A 255 -22.65 -20.07 -6.55
C SER A 255 -22.94 -19.79 -5.07
N ALA A 256 -23.18 -20.86 -4.30
CA ALA A 256 -23.39 -20.73 -2.86
C ALA A 256 -22.17 -20.14 -2.14
N GLU A 257 -20.96 -20.40 -2.64
CA GLU A 257 -19.70 -19.84 -2.13
C GLU A 257 -19.59 -18.34 -2.42
N GLU A 258 -19.86 -17.92 -3.66
CA GLU A 258 -19.87 -16.50 -4.06
C GLU A 258 -20.87 -15.69 -3.24
N ARG A 259 -22.08 -16.25 -3.01
CA ARG A 259 -23.12 -15.61 -2.21
C ARG A 259 -22.71 -15.46 -0.74
N ARG A 260 -22.17 -16.53 -0.13
CA ARG A 260 -21.70 -16.51 1.26
C ARG A 260 -20.58 -15.49 1.43
N LEU A 261 -19.60 -15.46 0.51
CA LEU A 261 -18.52 -14.48 0.57
C LEU A 261 -19.03 -13.04 0.44
N THR A 262 -19.99 -12.80 -0.45
CA THR A 262 -20.58 -11.46 -0.64
C THR A 262 -21.23 -10.96 0.65
N VAL A 263 -21.95 -11.82 1.37
CA VAL A 263 -22.54 -11.47 2.67
C VAL A 263 -21.45 -11.16 3.71
N ILE A 264 -20.40 -12.00 3.79
CA ILE A 264 -19.28 -11.78 4.72
C ILE A 264 -18.61 -10.43 4.46
N LEU A 265 -18.32 -10.13 3.20
CA LEU A 265 -17.68 -8.88 2.78
C LEU A 265 -18.56 -7.67 3.07
N PHE A 266 -19.86 -7.75 2.78
CA PHE A 266 -20.81 -6.68 3.02
C PHE A 266 -20.91 -6.36 4.52
N VAL A 267 -20.99 -7.39 5.38
CA VAL A 267 -21.01 -7.22 6.83
C VAL A 267 -19.69 -6.62 7.33
N ALA A 268 -18.54 -7.13 6.86
CA ALA A 268 -17.24 -6.60 7.25
C ALA A 268 -17.07 -5.12 6.88
N LEU A 269 -17.49 -4.74 5.67
CA LEU A 269 -17.43 -3.35 5.20
C LEU A 269 -18.38 -2.45 5.99
N ALA A 270 -19.58 -2.92 6.34
CA ALA A 270 -20.52 -2.18 7.18
C ALA A 270 -19.96 -1.94 8.58
N LEU A 271 -19.30 -2.94 9.17
CA LEU A 271 -18.62 -2.80 10.46
C LEU A 271 -17.43 -1.84 10.38
N TRP A 272 -16.58 -1.92 9.34
CA TRP A 272 -15.52 -0.93 9.15
C TRP A 272 -16.07 0.49 8.96
N ALA A 273 -17.15 0.65 8.20
CA ALA A 273 -17.78 1.95 7.98
C ALA A 273 -18.45 2.52 9.22
N THR A 274 -18.73 1.71 10.24
CA THR A 274 -19.37 2.12 11.51
C THR A 274 -18.42 2.00 12.71
N ASP A 275 -17.11 1.92 12.46
CA ASP A 275 -16.11 1.74 13.51
C ASP A 275 -16.04 2.90 14.51
N PHE A 276 -16.42 4.10 14.09
CA PHE A 276 -16.61 5.27 14.95
C PHE A 276 -17.77 5.14 15.94
N ILE A 277 -18.70 4.19 15.74
CA ILE A 277 -19.86 3.94 16.63
C ILE A 277 -19.51 2.89 17.68
N HIS A 278 -18.99 1.74 17.24
CA HIS A 278 -18.76 0.59 18.12
C HIS A 278 -17.32 0.50 18.63
N HIS A 279 -16.40 1.33 18.12
CA HIS A 279 -14.99 1.43 18.55
C HIS A 279 -14.19 0.11 18.50
N ILE A 280 -14.62 -0.83 17.66
CA ILE A 280 -13.93 -2.12 17.49
C ILE A 280 -12.81 -1.91 16.49
N HIS A 281 -11.60 -2.32 16.84
CA HIS A 281 -10.44 -2.20 15.96
C HIS A 281 -10.69 -2.90 14.62
N ALA A 282 -10.37 -2.22 13.52
CA ALA A 282 -10.56 -2.74 12.16
C ALA A 282 -9.90 -4.12 11.96
N GLY A 283 -8.76 -4.36 12.61
CA GLY A 283 -8.07 -5.65 12.58
C GLY A 283 -8.84 -6.82 13.18
N TRP A 284 -9.60 -6.61 14.26
CA TRP A 284 -10.43 -7.66 14.84
C TRP A 284 -11.62 -7.99 13.94
N ILE A 285 -12.19 -6.98 13.28
CA ILE A 285 -13.24 -7.16 12.27
C ILE A 285 -12.70 -7.96 11.08
N GLY A 286 -11.52 -7.59 10.56
CA GLY A 286 -10.86 -8.31 9.47
C GLY A 286 -10.53 -9.76 9.82
N LEU A 287 -9.98 -9.99 11.02
CA LEU A 287 -9.70 -11.33 11.52
C LEU A 287 -10.98 -12.17 11.63
N ALA A 288 -12.03 -11.62 12.24
CA ALA A 288 -13.32 -12.30 12.39
C ALA A 288 -13.92 -12.66 11.02
N ALA A 289 -13.89 -11.74 10.05
CA ALA A 289 -14.36 -11.99 8.70
C ALA A 289 -13.53 -13.10 8.01
N GLY A 290 -12.21 -13.10 8.19
CA GLY A 290 -11.33 -14.18 7.71
C GLY A 290 -11.65 -15.54 8.34
N VAL A 291 -11.86 -15.59 9.66
CA VAL A 291 -12.26 -16.82 10.36
C VAL A 291 -13.60 -17.33 9.84
N VAL A 292 -14.60 -16.46 9.70
CA VAL A 292 -15.92 -16.83 9.16
C VAL A 292 -15.79 -17.36 7.74
N ALA A 293 -14.92 -16.77 6.90
CA ALA A 293 -14.67 -17.24 5.54
C ALA A 293 -14.05 -18.66 5.48
N LEU A 294 -13.37 -19.10 6.53
CA LEU A 294 -12.74 -20.42 6.66
C LEU A 294 -13.66 -21.49 7.27
N LEU A 295 -14.74 -21.12 7.96
CA LEU A 295 -15.57 -22.08 8.69
C LEU A 295 -16.19 -23.12 7.75
N PRO A 296 -16.24 -24.40 8.14
CA PRO A 296 -16.89 -25.43 7.33
C PRO A 296 -18.40 -25.12 7.20
N ARG A 297 -18.97 -25.35 6.02
CA ARG A 297 -20.39 -25.13 5.65
C ARG A 297 -20.88 -23.66 5.68
N VAL A 298 -20.30 -22.79 6.51
CA VAL A 298 -20.64 -21.36 6.60
C VAL A 298 -19.71 -20.50 5.75
N GLY A 299 -18.41 -20.83 5.74
CA GLY A 299 -17.37 -20.10 5.03
C GLY A 299 -17.41 -20.29 3.52
N ALA A 300 -16.63 -19.45 2.83
CA ALA A 300 -16.62 -19.37 1.39
C ALA A 300 -15.47 -20.13 0.73
N MET A 301 -14.50 -20.62 1.51
CA MET A 301 -13.33 -21.34 0.99
C MET A 301 -12.96 -22.57 1.84
N PRO A 302 -12.28 -23.57 1.27
CA PRO A 302 -11.85 -24.74 2.01
C PRO A 302 -10.77 -24.39 3.05
N MET A 303 -10.82 -25.04 4.22
CA MET A 303 -9.87 -24.79 5.31
C MET A 303 -8.41 -25.04 4.91
N THR A 304 -8.18 -25.98 3.99
CA THR A 304 -6.84 -26.29 3.47
C THR A 304 -6.22 -25.11 2.71
N ALA A 305 -7.04 -24.19 2.16
CA ALA A 305 -6.54 -22.99 1.49
C ALA A 305 -5.75 -22.08 2.45
N PHE A 306 -6.05 -22.10 3.76
CA PHE A 306 -5.28 -21.34 4.74
C PHE A 306 -3.81 -21.76 4.78
N ALA A 307 -3.54 -23.07 4.83
CA ALA A 307 -2.18 -23.57 4.93
C ALA A 307 -1.43 -23.54 3.61
N HIS A 308 -2.12 -23.71 2.48
CA HIS A 308 -1.48 -23.92 1.18
C HIS A 308 -1.45 -22.68 0.28
N ASN A 309 -2.43 -21.77 0.40
CA ASN A 309 -2.59 -20.67 -0.56
C ASN A 309 -2.40 -19.29 0.07
N VAL A 310 -2.71 -19.14 1.37
CA VAL A 310 -2.48 -17.86 2.07
C VAL A 310 -0.98 -17.61 2.20
N SER A 311 -0.53 -16.51 1.62
CA SER A 311 0.88 -16.12 1.65
C SER A 311 1.22 -15.40 2.96
N PHE A 312 1.95 -16.05 3.86
CA PHE A 312 2.36 -15.46 5.15
C PHE A 312 3.56 -14.49 5.06
N GLY A 313 4.18 -14.33 3.88
CA GLY A 313 5.29 -13.40 3.68
C GLY A 313 4.99 -11.97 4.15
N PRO A 314 3.90 -11.34 3.67
CA PRO A 314 3.48 -10.01 4.12
C PRO A 314 3.18 -9.91 5.63
N PHE A 315 2.74 -11.01 6.26
CA PHE A 315 2.49 -11.05 7.71
C PHE A 315 3.79 -10.89 8.50
N PHE A 316 4.82 -11.69 8.20
CA PHE A 316 6.14 -11.55 8.84
C PHE A 316 6.82 -10.24 8.51
N TYR A 317 6.66 -9.76 7.27
CA TYR A 317 7.17 -8.46 6.84
C TYR A 317 6.61 -7.33 7.69
N ILE A 318 5.28 -7.23 7.82
CA ILE A 318 4.65 -6.16 8.59
C ILE A 318 5.04 -6.27 10.07
N ALA A 319 5.04 -7.47 10.66
CA ALA A 319 5.49 -7.66 12.03
C ALA A 319 6.92 -7.13 12.26
N ALA A 320 7.84 -7.40 11.33
CA ALA A 320 9.22 -6.93 11.43
C ALA A 320 9.33 -5.41 11.24
N VAL A 321 8.56 -4.82 10.32
CA VAL A 321 8.57 -3.36 10.15
C VAL A 321 8.12 -2.65 11.43
N LEU A 322 7.09 -3.16 12.09
CA LEU A 322 6.64 -2.61 13.37
C LEU A 322 7.70 -2.79 14.46
N GLY A 323 8.35 -3.95 14.49
CA GLY A 323 9.50 -4.20 15.38
C GLY A 323 10.69 -3.27 15.11
N VAL A 324 10.99 -2.96 13.84
CA VAL A 324 12.02 -1.98 13.44
C VAL A 324 11.65 -0.59 13.96
N GLY A 325 10.37 -0.20 13.84
CA GLY A 325 9.89 1.06 14.41
C GLY A 325 10.07 1.10 15.93
N GLY A 326 9.69 0.02 16.63
CA GLY A 326 9.86 -0.09 18.08
C GLY A 326 11.33 0.02 18.47
N LEU A 327 12.20 -0.69 17.76
CA LEU A 327 13.65 -0.63 17.95
C LEU A 327 14.22 0.78 17.73
N THR A 328 13.84 1.47 16.65
CA THR A 328 14.37 2.81 16.35
C THR A 328 13.91 3.86 17.35
N SER A 329 12.68 3.71 17.87
CA SER A 329 12.16 4.56 18.92
C SER A 329 12.87 4.32 20.25
N GLU A 330 12.95 3.07 20.68
CA GLU A 330 13.60 2.67 21.94
C GLU A 330 15.08 3.06 21.98
N ALA A 331 15.79 2.83 20.87
CA ALA A 331 17.22 3.10 20.78
C ALA A 331 17.57 4.57 20.44
N GLY A 332 16.58 5.46 20.28
CA GLY A 332 16.80 6.89 19.99
C GLY A 332 17.22 7.22 18.54
N VAL A 333 17.13 6.26 17.61
CA VAL A 333 17.46 6.48 16.19
C VAL A 333 16.46 7.44 15.53
N SER A 334 15.18 7.35 15.89
CA SER A 334 14.13 8.25 15.39
C SER A 334 14.39 9.72 15.77
N ALA A 335 14.78 9.97 17.02
CA ALA A 335 15.11 11.30 17.52
C ALA A 335 16.30 11.91 16.74
N MET A 336 17.38 11.15 16.59
CA MET A 336 18.57 11.57 15.82
C MET A 336 18.22 11.97 14.38
N LEU A 337 17.39 11.17 13.70
CA LEU A 337 16.96 11.47 12.33
C LEU A 337 15.99 12.66 12.26
N GLY A 338 15.11 12.80 13.25
CA GLY A 338 14.18 13.92 13.37
C GLY A 338 14.90 15.26 13.49
N GLU A 339 15.87 15.35 14.41
CA GLU A 339 16.68 16.56 14.60
C GLU A 339 17.48 16.93 13.34
N ALA A 340 18.07 15.93 12.68
CA ALA A 340 18.78 16.14 11.42
C ALA A 340 17.83 16.69 10.33
N ALA A 341 16.63 16.11 10.19
CA ALA A 341 15.64 16.60 9.23
C ALA A 341 15.17 18.03 9.57
N GLN A 342 14.97 18.34 10.85
CA GLN A 342 14.54 19.66 11.31
C GLN A 342 15.57 20.75 11.03
N SER A 343 16.86 20.44 11.17
CA SER A 343 17.95 21.39 10.86
C SER A 343 17.94 21.85 9.40
N VAL A 344 17.44 21.00 8.49
CA VAL A 344 17.37 21.27 7.05
C VAL A 344 16.03 21.88 6.65
N LEU A 345 14.93 21.31 7.11
CA LEU A 345 13.58 21.67 6.66
C LEU A 345 13.02 22.91 7.36
N GLN A 346 13.57 23.28 8.53
CA GLN A 346 13.13 24.42 9.33
C GLN A 346 11.60 24.50 9.51
N ILE A 347 10.97 23.38 9.86
CA ILE A 347 9.52 23.31 10.11
C ILE A 347 9.19 24.20 11.32
N ARG A 348 8.13 25.00 11.20
CA ARG A 348 7.75 25.99 12.22
C ARG A 348 6.25 25.95 12.47
N PRO A 349 5.79 26.31 13.67
CA PRO A 349 4.39 26.62 13.90
C PRO A 349 3.88 27.70 12.94
N ASP A 350 2.57 27.69 12.67
CA ASP A 350 1.83 28.65 11.83
C ASP A 350 2.11 28.62 10.31
N GLN A 351 2.86 27.62 9.83
CA GLN A 351 3.16 27.44 8.40
C GLN A 351 2.58 26.13 7.84
N ASP A 352 1.33 25.81 8.20
CA ASP A 352 0.69 24.53 7.87
C ASP A 352 0.84 24.10 6.40
N ALA A 353 0.60 25.03 5.46
CA ALA A 353 0.70 24.72 4.03
C ALA A 353 2.12 24.35 3.61
N LEU A 354 3.13 25.05 4.13
CA LEU A 354 4.53 24.78 3.84
C LEU A 354 4.97 23.48 4.53
N ASN A 355 4.65 23.31 5.81
CA ASN A 355 4.96 22.10 6.57
C ASN A 355 4.35 20.86 5.90
N PHE A 356 3.12 20.97 5.40
CA PHE A 356 2.44 19.91 4.67
C PHE A 356 3.14 19.58 3.37
N ALA A 357 3.51 20.59 2.59
CA ALA A 357 4.26 20.40 1.36
C ALA A 357 5.63 19.76 1.63
N LEU A 358 6.39 20.25 2.62
CA LEU A 358 7.71 19.74 2.98
C LEU A 358 7.65 18.29 3.45
N LEU A 359 6.74 17.96 4.37
CA LEU A 359 6.60 16.59 4.87
C LEU A 359 6.11 15.63 3.79
N THR A 360 5.19 16.07 2.93
CA THR A 360 4.72 15.26 1.79
C THR A 360 5.86 15.01 0.80
N LEU A 361 6.64 16.05 0.46
CA LEU A 361 7.78 15.91 -0.45
C LEU A 361 8.87 15.01 0.16
N LEU A 362 9.23 15.23 1.43
CA LEU A 362 10.18 14.37 2.14
C LEU A 362 9.72 12.92 2.10
N SER A 363 8.45 12.66 2.44
CA SER A 363 7.86 11.33 2.45
C SER A 363 7.85 10.71 1.06
N THR A 364 7.61 11.51 0.02
CA THR A 364 7.60 11.06 -1.36
C THR A 364 9.01 10.70 -1.85
N PHE A 365 10.01 11.54 -1.57
CA PHE A 365 11.40 11.28 -1.93
C PHE A 365 12.00 10.13 -1.11
N ALA A 366 11.59 9.97 0.15
CA ALA A 366 11.90 8.78 0.94
C ALA A 366 11.42 7.52 0.19
N GLY A 367 10.22 7.53 -0.35
CA GLY A 367 9.70 6.45 -1.20
C GLY A 367 10.44 6.24 -2.52
N VAL A 368 11.27 7.17 -2.98
CA VAL A 368 12.19 7.00 -4.13
C VAL A 368 13.48 6.30 -3.69
N LEU A 369 14.00 6.69 -2.52
CA LEU A 369 15.19 6.08 -1.93
C LEU A 369 14.93 4.64 -1.50
N VAL A 370 13.77 4.41 -0.89
CA VAL A 370 13.25 3.07 -0.59
C VAL A 370 12.17 2.68 -1.59
N THR A 371 11.43 1.60 -1.36
CA THR A 371 10.21 1.31 -2.13
C THR A 371 8.99 1.83 -1.39
N ASN A 372 7.88 2.08 -2.09
CA ASN A 372 6.67 2.62 -1.46
C ASN A 372 6.12 1.74 -0.33
N PRO A 373 6.14 0.38 -0.42
CA PRO A 373 5.76 -0.46 0.72
C PRO A 373 6.64 -0.27 1.97
N ALA A 374 7.93 0.01 1.79
CA ALA A 374 8.88 0.20 2.89
C ALA A 374 8.93 1.63 3.43
N GLN A 375 8.44 2.61 2.67
CA GLN A 375 8.50 4.03 3.02
C GLN A 375 7.89 4.36 4.40
N PRO A 376 6.73 3.81 4.81
CA PRO A 376 6.12 4.18 6.08
C PRO A 376 6.93 3.72 7.29
N ALA A 377 7.70 2.64 7.14
CA ALA A 377 8.64 2.17 8.17
C ALA A 377 9.66 3.26 8.54
N LEU A 378 10.04 4.08 7.55
CA LEU A 378 11.03 5.14 7.71
C LEU A 378 10.40 6.44 8.22
N MET A 379 9.21 6.80 7.72
CA MET A 379 8.58 8.08 8.07
C MET A 379 7.73 8.05 9.34
N ALA A 380 7.07 6.92 9.66
CA ALA A 380 6.19 6.86 10.83
C ALA A 380 6.93 7.12 12.16
N PRO A 381 8.16 6.62 12.40
CA PRO A 381 8.92 6.97 13.61
C PRO A 381 9.31 8.45 13.72
N LEU A 382 9.26 9.22 12.63
CA LEU A 382 9.58 10.65 12.63
C LEU A 382 8.34 11.54 12.86
N ALA A 383 7.13 10.94 12.87
CA ALA A 383 5.88 11.67 12.88
C ALA A 383 5.71 12.53 14.15
N GLU A 384 6.13 12.06 15.32
CA GLU A 384 6.06 12.84 16.56
C GLU A 384 6.93 14.09 16.49
N HIS A 385 8.16 13.96 15.99
CA HIS A 385 9.05 15.11 15.83
C HIS A 385 8.46 16.17 14.89
N PHE A 386 7.89 15.73 13.75
CA PHE A 386 7.22 16.65 12.83
C PHE A 386 5.96 17.27 13.41
N ALA A 387 5.18 16.51 14.18
CA ALA A 387 3.99 17.01 14.85
C ALA A 387 4.36 18.11 15.86
N GLN A 388 5.37 17.89 16.69
CA GLN A 388 5.86 18.87 17.66
C GLN A 388 6.44 20.12 16.96
N ALA A 389 7.26 19.94 15.92
CA ALA A 389 7.86 21.05 15.19
C ALA A 389 6.83 21.91 14.44
N ALA A 390 5.79 21.28 13.87
CA ALA A 390 4.73 21.97 13.14
C ALA A 390 3.61 22.52 14.04
N GLY A 391 3.52 22.07 15.30
CA GLY A 391 2.40 22.37 16.20
C GLY A 391 1.12 21.61 15.85
N TRP A 392 1.24 20.44 15.22
CA TRP A 392 0.12 19.64 14.74
C TRP A 392 -0.29 18.51 15.70
N PRO A 393 -1.55 18.03 15.61
CA PRO A 393 -1.90 16.72 16.12
C PRO A 393 -1.02 15.63 15.50
N LEU A 394 -0.56 14.66 16.29
CA LEU A 394 0.27 13.54 15.80
C LEU A 394 -0.36 12.79 14.62
N LYS A 395 -1.68 12.64 14.63
CA LYS A 395 -2.43 12.03 13.53
C LYS A 395 -2.28 12.80 12.22
N ALA A 396 -2.23 14.13 12.24
CA ALA A 396 -2.02 14.94 11.04
C ALA A 396 -0.64 14.65 10.44
N ALA A 397 0.42 14.62 11.25
CA ALA A 397 1.76 14.26 10.78
C ALA A 397 1.82 12.84 10.19
N LEU A 398 1.21 11.86 10.86
CA LEU A 398 1.13 10.47 10.36
C LEU A 398 0.38 10.39 9.02
N MET A 399 -0.77 11.05 8.89
CA MET A 399 -1.52 11.06 7.64
C MET A 399 -0.78 11.80 6.53
N THR A 400 -0.04 12.87 6.85
CA THR A 400 0.75 13.60 5.83
C THR A 400 1.89 12.73 5.34
N ALA A 401 2.52 11.92 6.21
CA ALA A 401 3.51 10.93 5.79
C ALA A 401 2.92 9.89 4.81
N ALA A 402 1.63 9.56 4.96
CA ALA A 402 0.93 8.64 4.06
C ALA A 402 0.94 9.12 2.60
N LEU A 403 0.84 10.43 2.40
CA LEU A 403 0.78 11.06 1.08
C LEU A 403 2.00 10.71 0.21
N GLY A 404 3.14 10.45 0.86
CA GLY A 404 4.40 10.10 0.21
C GLY A 404 4.35 8.86 -0.67
N PHE A 405 3.56 7.85 -0.32
CA PHE A 405 3.41 6.63 -1.11
C PHE A 405 2.15 6.64 -2.00
N THR A 406 1.33 7.69 -1.98
CA THR A 406 0.06 7.72 -2.75
C THR A 406 0.25 7.94 -4.25
N THR A 407 1.41 8.47 -4.65
CA THR A 407 1.71 8.87 -6.04
C THR A 407 2.89 8.08 -6.57
N LEU A 408 2.76 7.56 -7.80
CA LEU A 408 3.83 6.81 -8.46
C LEU A 408 4.77 7.76 -9.22
N ILE A 409 6.03 7.89 -8.78
CA ILE A 409 7.05 8.65 -9.52
C ILE A 409 7.72 7.74 -10.55
N LEU A 410 8.38 6.68 -10.06
CA LEU A 410 9.13 5.72 -10.83
C LEU A 410 8.49 4.34 -10.66
N PRO A 411 8.19 3.61 -11.75
CA PRO A 411 7.48 2.32 -11.67
C PRO A 411 8.11 1.28 -10.74
N TYR A 412 9.43 1.27 -10.56
CA TYR A 412 10.11 0.28 -9.69
C TYR A 412 9.73 0.42 -8.22
N GLN A 413 9.35 1.62 -7.76
CA GLN A 413 8.97 1.87 -6.35
C GLN A 413 7.75 1.05 -5.94
N VAL A 414 6.97 0.60 -6.92
CA VAL A 414 5.71 -0.11 -6.73
C VAL A 414 5.79 -1.48 -7.42
N PRO A 415 6.27 -2.51 -6.71
CA PRO A 415 6.35 -3.87 -7.23
C PRO A 415 5.06 -4.40 -7.89
N PRO A 416 3.85 -4.14 -7.35
CA PRO A 416 2.59 -4.55 -8.01
C PRO A 416 2.43 -4.03 -9.44
N VAL A 417 2.86 -2.79 -9.70
CA VAL A 417 2.82 -2.19 -11.04
C VAL A 417 3.80 -2.91 -11.95
N MET A 418 5.01 -3.20 -11.49
CA MET A 418 6.01 -3.93 -12.28
C MET A 418 5.59 -5.37 -12.63
N VAL A 419 4.97 -6.07 -11.68
CA VAL A 419 4.35 -7.38 -11.95
C VAL A 419 3.27 -7.24 -13.02
N GLY A 420 2.40 -6.24 -12.89
CA GLY A 420 1.36 -5.97 -13.87
C GLY A 420 1.89 -5.67 -15.27
N VAL A 421 2.99 -4.91 -15.37
CA VAL A 421 3.68 -4.64 -16.65
C VAL A 421 4.12 -5.93 -17.33
N HIS A 422 4.71 -6.84 -16.56
CA HIS A 422 5.18 -8.13 -17.07
C HIS A 422 3.99 -9.01 -17.51
N VAL A 423 2.96 -9.11 -16.68
CA VAL A 423 1.75 -9.92 -16.95
C VAL A 423 0.96 -9.38 -18.15
N ALA A 424 0.81 -8.06 -18.26
CA ALA A 424 0.11 -7.43 -19.37
C ALA A 424 0.93 -7.45 -20.68
N GLY A 425 2.25 -7.70 -20.61
CA GLY A 425 3.15 -7.67 -21.75
C GLY A 425 3.33 -6.27 -22.35
N ILE A 426 3.19 -5.21 -21.55
CA ILE A 426 3.32 -3.83 -22.02
C ILE A 426 4.73 -3.26 -21.75
N ARG A 427 5.10 -2.19 -22.46
CA ARG A 427 6.39 -1.54 -22.27
C ARG A 427 6.35 -0.60 -21.06
N LEU A 428 7.46 -0.52 -20.32
CA LEU A 428 7.62 0.42 -19.20
C LEU A 428 7.39 1.88 -19.61
N ARG A 429 7.76 2.25 -20.85
CA ARG A 429 7.50 3.56 -21.43
C ARG A 429 6.02 3.94 -21.41
N SER A 430 5.11 2.98 -21.58
CA SER A 430 3.67 3.22 -21.51
C SER A 430 3.21 3.57 -20.10
N VAL A 431 3.79 2.94 -19.08
CA VAL A 431 3.53 3.29 -17.67
C VAL A 431 4.01 4.71 -17.40
N LEU A 432 5.25 5.04 -17.78
CA LEU A 432 5.81 6.38 -17.60
C LEU A 432 5.01 7.46 -18.30
N ARG A 433 4.48 7.16 -19.49
CA ARG A 433 3.63 8.08 -20.26
C ARG A 433 2.36 8.47 -19.50
N LEU A 434 1.84 7.61 -18.62
CA LEU A 434 0.70 7.91 -17.74
C LEU A 434 1.13 8.41 -16.35
N SER A 435 2.12 7.78 -15.73
CA SER A 435 2.51 8.07 -14.35
C SER A 435 3.15 9.44 -14.21
N VAL A 436 3.94 9.91 -15.18
CA VAL A 436 4.59 11.23 -15.10
C VAL A 436 3.56 12.37 -15.14
N PRO A 437 2.62 12.43 -16.10
CA PRO A 437 1.55 13.44 -16.05
C PRO A 437 0.69 13.34 -14.80
N LEU A 438 0.33 12.12 -14.38
CA LEU A 438 -0.46 11.91 -13.17
C LEU A 438 0.28 12.36 -11.90
N MET A 439 1.59 12.14 -11.84
CA MET A 439 2.45 12.62 -10.76
C MET A 439 2.48 14.15 -10.72
N LEU A 440 2.72 14.80 -11.86
CA LEU A 440 2.73 16.27 -11.95
C LEU A 440 1.39 16.86 -11.53
N LEU A 441 0.27 16.30 -11.98
CA LEU A 441 -1.06 16.75 -11.60
C LEU A 441 -1.40 16.40 -10.13
N SER A 442 -0.85 15.31 -9.60
CA SER A 442 -0.99 15.00 -8.18
C SER A 442 -0.30 16.05 -7.32
N PHE A 443 0.93 16.45 -7.67
CA PHE A 443 1.64 17.52 -6.95
C PHE A 443 1.04 18.92 -7.15
N ALA A 444 0.66 19.26 -8.38
CA ALA A 444 0.20 20.60 -8.70
C ALA A 444 -1.28 20.86 -8.36
N VAL A 445 -2.10 19.80 -8.33
CA VAL A 445 -3.56 19.94 -8.18
C VAL A 445 -4.09 19.10 -7.01
N LEU A 446 -3.83 17.79 -6.99
CA LEU A 446 -4.46 16.93 -5.99
C LEU A 446 -3.95 17.20 -4.57
N LEU A 447 -2.65 17.35 -4.34
CA LEU A 447 -2.11 17.62 -3.01
C LEU A 447 -2.54 18.98 -2.44
N PRO A 448 -2.55 20.09 -3.20
CA PRO A 448 -3.14 21.34 -2.73
C PRO A 448 -4.64 21.23 -2.41
N LEU A 449 -5.40 20.48 -3.23
CA LEU A 449 -6.81 20.23 -2.96
C LEU A 449 -7.01 19.35 -1.71
N ASP A 450 -6.14 18.38 -1.49
CA ASP A 450 -6.17 17.51 -0.32
C ASP A 450 -5.86 18.32 0.96
N TYR A 451 -4.85 19.18 0.91
CA TYR A 451 -4.59 20.14 1.99
C TYR A 451 -5.80 21.04 2.28
N ALA A 452 -6.45 21.59 1.23
CA ALA A 452 -7.64 22.41 1.38
C ALA A 452 -8.82 21.62 1.98
N TRP A 453 -8.97 20.35 1.59
CA TRP A 453 -9.94 19.43 2.18
C TRP A 453 -9.67 19.19 3.66
N TRP A 454 -8.41 18.96 4.04
CA TRP A 454 -8.01 18.75 5.43
C TRP A 454 -8.27 19.98 6.30
N ARG A 455 -8.02 21.18 5.77
CA ARG A 455 -8.40 22.42 6.47
C ARG A 455 -9.90 22.57 6.62
N LEU A 456 -10.68 22.20 5.60
CA LEU A 456 -12.13 22.29 5.64
C LEU A 456 -12.75 21.36 6.70
N ILE A 457 -12.18 20.16 6.89
CA ILE A 457 -12.62 19.22 7.92
C ILE A 457 -11.94 19.45 9.29
N GLY A 458 -11.08 20.47 9.42
CA GLY A 458 -10.40 20.83 10.68
C GLY A 458 -9.31 19.86 11.13
N TYR A 459 -8.61 19.17 10.22
CA TYR A 459 -7.68 18.09 10.58
C TYR A 459 -6.36 18.56 11.23
N PHE A 460 -6.00 19.83 11.06
CA PHE A 460 -4.77 20.41 11.63
C PHE A 460 -4.94 21.00 13.04
N GLY A 461 -6.16 21.01 13.59
CA GLY A 461 -6.49 21.67 14.87
C GLY A 461 -7.43 22.84 14.68
#